data_AF-A0A7C3CXV7-F1
#
_entry.id   AF-A0A7C3CXV7-F1
#
_cell.length_a   1.000
_cell.length_b   1.000
_cell.length_c   1.000
_cell.angle_alpha   90.00
_cell.angle_beta   90.00
_cell.angle_gamma   90.00
#
_symmetry.space_group_name_H-M   'P 1'
#
loop_
_entity.id
_entity.type
_entity.pdbx_description
1 polymer ?
#
loop_
_entity_poly.entity_id
_entity_poly.type
_entity_poly.pdbx_seq_one_letter_code
_entity_poly.pdbx_strand_id
1 'polypeptide(L)' 'MRRTTRRHRLTGLAAVLALCAALLPAVSQAIPEFARKYSMSCAACHAAFPRLNAFGEHFRDSNMRLPNWRDNTAGTGD' A
#
# COMPACT_ATOMS: atom_id res chain seq x y z
N MET A 1 -33.46 -21.24 -31.42
CA MET A 1 -32.05 -21.46 -31.02
C MET A 1 -31.16 -20.20 -30.84
N ARG A 2 -31.62 -18.97 -31.12
CA ARG A 2 -30.80 -17.73 -31.01
C ARG A 2 -30.82 -17.04 -29.63
N ARG A 3 -31.73 -17.43 -28.72
CA ARG A 3 -31.94 -16.76 -27.43
C ARG A 3 -30.90 -17.14 -26.36
N THR A 4 -30.39 -18.37 -26.38
CA THR A 4 -29.36 -18.86 -25.45
C THR A 4 -28.00 -18.22 -25.72
N THR A 5 -27.56 -18.15 -26.98
CA THR A 5 -26.30 -17.51 -27.38
C THR A 5 -26.25 -16.01 -27.09
N ARG A 6 -27.39 -15.30 -27.20
CA ARG A 6 -27.49 -13.88 -26.82
C ARG A 6 -27.39 -13.66 -25.31
N ARG A 7 -27.94 -14.57 -24.50
CA ARG A 7 -27.82 -14.53 -23.03
C ARG A 7 -26.38 -14.77 -22.57
N HIS A 8 -25.70 -15.76 -23.13
CA HIS A 8 -24.29 -16.04 -22.81
C HIS A 8 -23.34 -14.89 -23.20
N ARG A 9 -23.62 -14.20 -24.31
CA ARG A 9 -22.86 -13.01 -24.74
C ARG A 9 -23.05 -11.82 -23.79
N LEU A 10 -24.28 -11.61 -23.30
CA LEU A 10 -24.59 -10.55 -22.34
C LEU A 10 -23.95 -10.82 -20.96
N THR A 11 -23.97 -12.07 -20.49
CA THR A 11 -23.31 -12.44 -19.23
C THR A 11 -21.78 -12.34 -19.34
N GLY A 12 -21.20 -12.73 -20.47
CA GLY A 12 -19.77 -12.59 -20.70
C GLY A 12 -19.31 -11.13 -20.71
N LEU A 13 -20.05 -10.25 -21.40
CA LEU A 13 -19.75 -8.82 -21.42
C LEU A 13 -19.87 -8.18 -20.03
N ALA A 14 -20.91 -8.52 -19.28
CA ALA A 14 -21.09 -8.04 -17.91
C ALA A 14 -19.95 -8.49 -16.98
N ALA A 15 -19.50 -9.73 -17.09
CA ALA A 15 -18.37 -10.24 -16.31
C ALA A 15 -17.05 -9.52 -16.65
N VAL A 16 -16.79 -9.26 -17.93
CA VAL A 16 -15.61 -8.49 -18.37
C VAL A 16 -15.67 -7.06 -17.83
N LEU A 17 -16.82 -6.40 -17.93
CA LEU A 17 -16.98 -5.03 -17.40
C LEU A 17 -16.80 -4.97 -15.89
N ALA A 18 -17.34 -5.94 -15.14
CA ALA A 18 -17.16 -6.04 -13.70
C ALA A 18 -15.69 -6.28 -13.31
N LEU A 19 -14.99 -7.15 -14.04
CA LEU A 19 -13.57 -7.40 -13.83
C LEU A 19 -12.73 -6.14 -14.12
N CYS A 20 -13.01 -5.46 -15.23
CA CYS A 20 -12.35 -4.18 -15.54
C CYS A 20 -12.61 -3.14 -14.45
N ALA A 21 -13.85 -3.06 -13.93
CA ALA A 21 -14.21 -2.14 -12.87
C ALA A 21 -13.44 -2.41 -11.56
N ALA A 22 -13.25 -3.69 -11.23
CA ALA A 22 -12.51 -4.10 -10.03
C ALA A 22 -11.00 -3.78 -10.08
N LEU A 23 -10.46 -3.53 -11.27
CA LEU A 23 -9.05 -3.17 -11.47
C LEU A 23 -8.79 -1.66 -11.41
N LEU A 24 -9.84 -0.82 -11.30
CA LEU A 24 -9.61 0.62 -11.16
C LEU A 24 -8.96 0.93 -9.80
N PRO A 25 -7.92 1.79 -9.78
CA PRO A 25 -7.31 2.21 -8.53
C PRO A 25 -8.34 2.99 -7.69
N ALA A 26 -8.54 2.55 -6.46
CA ALA A 26 -9.34 3.27 -5.48
C ALA A 26 -8.47 4.30 -4.76
N VAL A 27 -9.06 5.44 -4.38
CA VAL A 27 -8.42 6.40 -3.49
C VAL A 27 -8.14 5.76 -2.14
N SER A 28 -6.87 5.59 -1.78
CA SER A 28 -6.50 5.03 -0.48
C SER A 28 -6.50 6.12 0.59
N GLN A 29 -7.26 5.92 1.66
CA GLN A 29 -7.14 6.71 2.91
C GLN A 29 -6.00 6.18 3.80
N ALA A 30 -4.94 5.62 3.19
CA ALA A 30 -3.80 5.12 3.93
C ALA A 30 -3.05 6.31 4.54
N ILE A 31 -3.00 6.35 5.87
CA ILE A 31 -2.24 7.37 6.59
C ILE A 31 -0.79 6.89 6.65
N PRO A 32 0.21 7.71 6.27
CA PRO A 32 1.61 7.30 6.34
C PRO A 32 2.01 7.07 7.79
N GLU A 33 2.02 5.79 8.20
CA GLU A 33 2.35 5.37 9.57
C GLU A 33 3.71 5.92 10.01
N PHE A 34 4.66 6.00 9.07
CA PHE A 34 5.96 6.61 9.30
C PHE A 34 5.87 8.08 9.74
N ALA A 35 5.12 8.90 9.01
CA ALA A 35 5.01 10.33 9.31
C ALA A 35 4.30 10.56 10.65
N ARG A 36 3.32 9.71 11.00
CA ARG A 36 2.66 9.75 12.31
C ARG A 36 3.58 9.32 13.45
N LYS A 37 4.38 8.27 13.25
CA LYS A 37 5.19 7.68 14.30
C LYS A 37 6.49 8.45 14.57
N TYR A 38 7.11 8.98 13.52
CA TYR A 38 8.46 9.54 13.60
C TYR A 38 8.54 11.05 13.38
N SER A 39 7.51 11.68 12.79
CA SER A 39 7.51 13.13 12.50
C SER A 39 8.76 13.60 11.74
N MET A 40 9.31 12.75 10.86
CA MET A 40 10.50 13.03 10.06
C MET A 40 10.13 13.46 8.64
N SER A 41 10.96 14.30 8.03
CA SER A 41 10.79 14.71 6.64
C SER A 41 11.14 13.58 5.67
N CYS A 42 10.58 13.60 4.46
CA CYS A 42 10.89 12.61 3.42
C CYS A 42 12.39 12.58 3.06
N ALA A 43 13.06 13.74 3.15
CA ALA A 43 14.49 13.88 2.86
C ALA A 43 15.38 13.16 3.88
N ALA A 44 14.86 12.82 5.07
CA ALA A 44 15.59 12.00 6.03
C ALA A 44 15.91 10.61 5.45
N CYS A 45 14.96 9.99 4.73
CA CYS A 45 15.12 8.64 4.17
C CYS A 45 15.47 8.61 2.67
N HIS A 46 15.07 9.63 1.91
CA HIS A 46 15.17 9.59 0.45
C HIS A 46 16.26 10.49 -0.10
N ALA A 47 17.11 9.92 -0.97
CA ALA A 47 18.03 10.69 -1.80
C ALA A 47 17.30 11.31 -3.01
N ALA A 48 16.33 10.58 -3.56
CA ALA A 48 15.40 11.05 -4.58
C ALA A 48 14.19 10.12 -4.53
N PHE A 49 13.02 10.61 -4.16
CA PHE A 49 11.84 9.73 -4.01
C PHE A 49 11.59 8.90 -5.29
N PRO A 50 11.40 7.56 -5.20
CA PRO A 50 11.33 6.70 -4.00
C PRO A 50 12.66 6.03 -3.58
N ARG A 51 13.79 6.36 -4.21
CA ARG A 51 15.13 5.84 -3.89
C ARG A 51 15.58 6.28 -2.49
N LEU A 52 16.08 5.32 -1.70
CA LEU A 52 16.59 5.57 -0.35
C LEU A 52 18.03 6.12 -0.38
N ASN A 53 18.38 6.82 0.69
CA ASN A 53 19.76 7.13 1.04
C ASN A 53 20.29 6.06 2.02
N ALA A 54 21.55 6.15 2.45
CA ALA A 54 22.15 5.16 3.36
C ALA A 54 21.36 4.97 4.67
N PHE A 55 20.80 6.06 5.22
CA PHE A 55 19.94 5.98 6.41
C PHE A 55 18.64 5.23 6.11
N GLY A 56 17.98 5.53 4.99
CA GLY A 56 16.74 4.88 4.58
C GLY A 56 16.91 3.38 4.36
N GLU A 57 18.02 2.96 3.73
CA GLU A 57 18.37 1.55 3.57
C GLU A 57 18.54 0.87 4.94
N HIS A 58 19.33 1.46 5.84
CA HIS A 58 19.52 0.94 7.19
C HIS A 58 18.19 0.86 7.98
N PHE A 59 17.32 1.87 7.85
CA PHE A 59 16.03 1.90 8.52
C PHE A 59 15.10 0.79 8.01
N ARG A 60 15.06 0.56 6.69
CA ARG A 60 14.33 -0.56 6.09
C ARG A 60 14.86 -1.90 6.61
N ASP A 61 16.17 -2.07 6.63
CA ASP A 61 16.83 -3.30 7.05
C ASP A 61 16.68 -3.54 8.57
N SER A 62 16.51 -2.48 9.35
CA SER A 62 16.14 -2.51 10.78
C SER A 62 14.65 -2.76 11.03
N ASN A 63 13.94 -3.31 10.05
CA ASN A 63 12.50 -3.59 10.12
C ASN A 63 11.65 -2.34 10.44
N MET A 64 12.07 -1.18 9.91
CA MET A 64 11.47 0.14 10.11
C MET A 64 11.43 0.56 11.59
N ARG A 65 12.52 0.30 12.32
CA ARG A 65 12.67 0.64 13.74
C ARG A 65 13.90 1.51 13.96
N LEU A 66 13.73 2.56 14.77
CA LEU A 66 14.86 3.35 15.29
C LEU A 66 15.44 2.68 16.54
N PRO A 67 16.69 2.97 16.93
CA PRO A 67 17.36 2.32 18.07
C PRO A 67 16.55 2.32 19.38
N ASN A 68 15.75 3.36 19.61
CA ASN A 68 14.92 3.55 20.80
C ASN A 68 13.45 3.14 20.58
N TRP A 69 13.14 2.31 19.58
CA TRP A 69 11.75 1.93 19.27
C TRP A 69 11.01 1.22 20.43
N ARG A 70 11.76 0.66 21.38
CA ARG A 70 11.20 -0.04 22.56
C ARG A 70 10.63 0.94 23.59
N ASP A 71 11.21 2.13 23.66
CA ASP A 71 10.85 3.14 24.67
C ASP A 71 9.52 3.81 24.33
N ASN A 72 9.10 3.75 23.06
CA ASN A 72 7.85 4.30 22.54
C ASN A 72 6.87 3.24 22.05
N THR A 73 7.09 1.95 22.34
CA THR A 73 6.05 0.93 22.17
C THR A 73 5.21 0.80 23.43
N ALA A 74 3.88 0.81 23.27
CA ALA A 74 2.99 0.40 24.34
C ALA A 74 3.42 -0.99 24.81
N GLY A 75 3.59 -1.18 26.12
CA GLY A 75 3.96 -2.45 26.73
C GLY A 75 2.85 -3.49 26.65
N THR A 76 2.30 -3.70 25.45
CA THR A 76 1.48 -4.87 25.12
C THR A 76 2.45 -6.03 25.03
N GLY A 77 2.83 -6.57 26.19
CA GLY A 77 3.58 -7.82 26.27
C GLY A 77 2.71 -8.95 25.74
N ASP A 78 2.91 -9.27 24.46
CA ASP A 78 2.66 -10.58 23.90
C ASP A 78 3.88 -11.50 24.09
#